data_AF-A0A8K0CSM7-F1
#
_entry.id   AF-A0A8K0CSM7-F1
#
_cell.length_a   1.000
_cell.length_b   1.000
_cell.length_c   1.000
_cell.angle_alpha   90.00
_cell.angle_beta   90.00
_cell.angle_gamma   90.00
#
_symmetry.space_group_name_H-M   'P 1'
#
loop_
_entity.id
_entity.type
_entity.pdbx_description
1 polymer ?
#
loop_
_entity_poly.entity_id
_entity_poly.type
_entity_poly.pdbx_seq_one_letter_code
_entity_poly.pdbx_strand_id
1 'polypeptide(L)' 'CMEELFSEETYQVEIDKQAESIPDITREEVRSATNRFKNNKSPGLDEIHAEILKSLEDEQIEIITRPFNRIYETGKLPED' A
#
# COMPACT_ATOMS: atom_id res chain seq x y z
N CYS A 1 18.53 22.38 -31.28
CA CYS A 1 18.53 20.91 -31.21
C CYS A 1 18.29 20.43 -29.78
N MET A 2 17.02 20.30 -29.40
CA MET A 2 16.53 19.54 -28.23
C MET A 2 14.98 19.45 -28.26
N GLU A 3 14.35 19.49 -29.44
CA GLU A 3 12.88 19.58 -29.57
C GLU A 3 12.23 18.27 -30.04
N GLU A 4 13.01 17.21 -30.31
CA GLU A 4 12.51 15.94 -30.87
C GLU A 4 12.84 14.74 -29.97
N LEU A 5 12.62 14.83 -28.66
CA LEU A 5 12.78 13.67 -27.76
C LEU A 5 11.56 13.36 -26.88
N PHE A 6 10.42 14.01 -27.14
CA PHE A 6 9.12 13.66 -26.57
C PHE A 6 8.12 13.42 -27.69
N SER A 7 8.39 12.42 -28.52
CA SER A 7 7.32 11.77 -29.29
C SER A 7 6.43 11.03 -28.28
N GLU A 8 5.34 11.68 -27.89
CA GLU A 8 4.30 11.15 -27.01
C GLU A 8 3.55 9.99 -27.70
N GLU A 9 4.21 8.85 -27.85
CA GLU A 9 3.47 7.59 -27.88
C GLU A 9 3.29 7.14 -26.44
N THR A 10 2.18 7.55 -25.84
CA THR A 10 1.65 6.88 -24.66
C THR A 10 1.39 5.43 -25.05
N TYR A 11 2.30 4.53 -24.70
CA TYR A 11 2.13 3.09 -24.86
C TYR A 11 0.87 2.68 -24.08
N GLN A 12 -0.21 2.43 -24.80
CA GLN A 12 -1.38 1.77 -24.23
C GLN A 12 -1.00 0.30 -24.06
N VAL A 13 -0.69 -0.08 -22.82
CA VAL A 13 -0.55 -1.49 -22.46
C VAL A 13 -1.97 -2.05 -22.43
N GLU A 14 -2.34 -2.83 -23.44
CA GLU A 14 -3.56 -3.63 -23.40
C GLU A 14 -3.38 -4.65 -22.27
N ILE A 15 -3.94 -4.35 -21.10
CA ILE A 15 -3.94 -5.27 -19.97
C ILE A 15 -4.87 -6.42 -20.36
N ASP A 16 -4.27 -7.54 -20.77
CA ASP A 16 -4.98 -8.79 -21.01
C ASP A 16 -5.74 -9.14 -19.72
N LYS A 17 -7.07 -9.04 -19.77
CA LYS A 17 -7.97 -9.35 -18.66
C LYS A 17 -8.07 -10.87 -18.50
N GLN A 18 -6.95 -11.54 -18.31
CA GLN A 18 -6.98 -12.81 -17.61
C GLN A 18 -7.32 -12.47 -16.17
N ALA A 19 -8.54 -12.83 -15.77
CA ALA A 19 -9.02 -12.70 -14.39
C ALA A 19 -8.27 -13.70 -13.50
N GLU A 20 -6.95 -13.55 -13.38
CA GLU A 20 -6.23 -14.01 -12.21
C GLU A 20 -6.68 -13.10 -11.07
N SER A 21 -7.41 -13.68 -10.12
CA SER A 21 -7.76 -12.98 -8.89
C SER A 21 -6.47 -12.50 -8.25
N ILE A 22 -6.32 -11.19 -8.11
CA ILE A 22 -5.19 -10.62 -7.39
C ILE A 22 -5.30 -11.12 -5.94
N PRO A 23 -4.23 -11.71 -5.36
CA PRO A 23 -4.29 -12.21 -4.00
C PRO A 23 -4.42 -11.06 -3.00
N ASP A 24 -5.26 -11.26 -1.98
CA ASP A 24 -5.40 -10.30 -0.89
C ASP A 24 -4.12 -10.20 -0.04
N ILE A 25 -3.84 -9.01 0.47
CA ILE A 25 -2.82 -8.81 1.50
C ILE A 25 -3.28 -9.52 2.76
N THR A 26 -2.44 -10.42 3.27
CA THR A 26 -2.73 -11.20 4.47
C THR A 26 -2.35 -10.45 5.74
N ARG A 27 -3.00 -10.80 6.86
CA ARG A 27 -2.67 -10.23 8.18
C ARG A 27 -1.22 -10.52 8.59
N GLU A 28 -0.68 -11.67 8.19
CA GLU A 28 0.70 -12.05 8.47
C GLU A 28 1.70 -11.17 7.72
N GLU A 29 1.42 -10.80 6.48
CA GLU A 29 2.23 -9.85 5.72
C GLU A 29 2.23 -8.47 6.37
N VAL A 30 1.07 -7.98 6.78
CA VAL A 30 0.97 -6.69 7.49
C VAL A 30 1.74 -6.74 8.80
N ARG A 31 1.59 -7.81 9.60
CA ARG A 31 2.34 -8.01 10.85
C ARG A 31 3.85 -8.06 10.60
N SER A 32 4.30 -8.76 9.56
CA SER A 32 5.70 -8.84 9.18
C SER A 32 6.24 -7.48 8.75
N ALA A 33 5.47 -6.72 7.97
CA ALA A 33 5.83 -5.37 7.51
C ALA A 33 5.97 -4.40 8.69
N THR A 34 5.00 -4.37 9.61
CA THR A 34 5.02 -3.50 10.78
C THR A 34 6.21 -3.81 11.70
N ASN A 35 6.55 -5.09 11.87
CA ASN A 35 7.70 -5.49 12.68
C ASN A 35 9.05 -5.02 12.10
N ARG A 36 9.14 -4.81 10.77
CA ARG A 36 10.35 -4.31 10.10
C ARG A 36 10.60 -2.83 10.32
N PHE A 37 9.64 -2.07 10.86
CA PHE A 37 9.87 -0.66 11.15
C PHE A 37 11.01 -0.47 12.15
N LYS A 38 11.75 0.64 12.03
CA LYS A 38 12.85 0.95 12.96
C LYS A 38 12.27 1.59 14.22
N ASN A 39 12.77 1.19 15.39
CA ASN A 39 12.39 1.80 16.65
C ASN A 39 13.04 3.19 16.82
N ASN A 40 12.49 3.99 17.73
CA ASN A 40 12.96 5.33 18.11
C ASN A 40 13.08 6.29 16.92
N LYS A 41 12.21 6.12 15.92
CA LYS A 41 12.06 7.08 14.84
C LYS A 41 11.05 8.15 15.25
N SER A 42 11.32 9.37 14.80
CA SER A 42 10.36 10.45 14.94
C SER A 42 9.05 10.04 14.27
N PRO A 43 7.91 10.27 14.93
CA PRO A 43 6.61 9.96 14.36
C PRO A 43 6.32 10.91 13.19
N GLY A 44 5.29 10.58 12.41
CA GLY A 44 4.80 11.45 11.35
C GLY A 44 4.05 12.66 11.91
N LEU A 45 3.38 13.39 11.01
CA LEU A 45 2.45 14.48 11.37
C LEU A 45 1.26 13.99 12.22
N ASP A 46 1.00 12.69 12.16
CA ASP A 46 -0.02 11.98 12.92
C ASP A 46 0.40 11.64 14.36
N GLU A 47 1.66 11.91 14.73
CA GLU A 47 2.26 11.61 16.03
C GLU A 47 2.21 10.11 16.41
N ILE A 48 2.01 9.21 15.44
CA ILE A 48 1.98 7.76 15.68
C ILE A 48 3.40 7.19 15.59
N HIS A 49 3.87 6.64 16.70
CA HIS A 49 5.15 5.94 16.77
C HIS A 49 5.06 4.51 16.20
N ALA A 50 6.14 4.04 15.57
CA ALA A 50 6.22 2.69 15.01
C ALA A 50 6.01 1.59 16.06
N GLU A 51 6.39 1.85 17.32
CA GLU A 51 6.19 0.96 18.46
C GLU A 51 4.72 0.69 18.73
N ILE A 52 3.84 1.68 18.53
CA ILE A 52 2.39 1.52 18.69
C ILE A 52 1.88 0.52 17.67
N LEU A 53 2.29 0.68 16.41
CA LEU A 53 1.90 -0.21 15.32
C LEU A 53 2.39 -1.65 15.56
N LYS A 54 3.59 -1.82 16.12
CA LYS A 54 4.15 -3.13 16.48
C LYS A 54 3.44 -3.81 17.65
N SER A 55 2.82 -3.03 18.53
CA SER A 55 2.09 -3.53 19.69
C SER A 55 0.65 -3.98 19.37
N LEU A 56 0.21 -3.83 18.12
CA LEU A 56 -1.16 -4.17 17.72
C LEU A 56 -1.41 -5.69 17.75
N GLU A 57 -2.59 -6.05 18.23
CA GLU A 57 -3.12 -7.41 18.19
C GLU A 57 -3.75 -7.74 16.83
N ASP A 58 -4.02 -9.01 16.58
CA ASP A 58 -4.48 -9.47 15.26
C ASP A 58 -5.81 -8.84 14.82
N GLU A 59 -6.71 -8.56 15.76
CA GLU A 59 -7.98 -7.86 15.50
C GLU A 59 -7.74 -6.41 15.05
N GLN A 60 -6.73 -5.74 15.63
CA GLN A 60 -6.38 -4.37 15.27
C GLN A 60 -5.62 -4.31 13.94
N ILE A 61 -4.81 -5.32 13.63
CA ILE A 61 -4.16 -5.47 12.31
C ILE A 61 -5.22 -5.62 11.20
N GLU A 62 -6.37 -6.23 11.48
CA GLU A 62 -7.45 -6.34 10.50
C GLU A 62 -8.03 -4.97 10.10
N ILE A 63 -8.14 -4.04 11.05
CA ILE A 63 -8.59 -2.66 10.80
C ILE A 63 -7.68 -1.96 9.77
N ILE A 64 -6.39 -2.27 9.80
CA ILE A 64 -5.39 -1.75 8.85
C ILE A 64 -5.44 -2.51 7.53
N THR A 65 -5.60 -3.84 7.57
CA THR A 65 -5.57 -4.71 6.40
C THR A 65 -6.76 -4.45 5.45
N ARG A 66 -7.96 -4.24 6.00
CA ARG A 66 -9.19 -4.00 5.21
C ARG A 66 -9.09 -2.79 4.25
N PRO A 67 -8.72 -1.58 4.68
CA PRO A 67 -8.58 -0.44 3.76
C PRO A 67 -7.45 -0.65 2.77
N PHE A 68 -6.34 -1.32 3.15
CA PHE A 68 -5.28 -1.64 2.20
C PHE A 68 -5.76 -2.56 1.08
N ASN A 69 -6.48 -3.63 1.40
CA ASN A 69 -7.05 -4.53 0.37
C ASN A 69 -8.07 -3.80 -0.51
N ARG A 70 -8.89 -2.90 0.08
CA ARG A 70 -9.80 -2.06 -0.72
C ARG A 70 -9.05 -1.16 -1.70
N ILE A 71 -8.00 -0.48 -1.24
CA ILE A 71 -7.16 0.38 -2.11
C ILE A 71 -6.48 -0.48 -3.19
N TYR A 72 -6.00 -1.66 -2.82
CA TYR A 72 -5.31 -2.58 -3.71
C TYR A 72 -6.22 -3.12 -4.82
N GLU A 73 -7.47 -3.47 -4.48
CA GLU A 73 -8.47 -3.93 -5.44
C GLU A 73 -8.98 -2.78 -6.32
N THR A 74 -9.31 -1.62 -5.73
CA THR A 74 -10.00 -0.56 -6.48
C THR A 74 -9.07 0.48 -7.10
N GLY A 75 -7.80 0.55 -6.67
CA GLY A 75 -6.86 1.59 -7.07
C GLY A 75 -7.28 3.00 -6.61
N LYS A 76 -8.19 3.10 -5.65
CA LYS A 76 -8.79 4.36 -5.17
C LYS A 76 -8.47 4.53 -3.70
N LEU A 77 -8.01 5.73 -3.34
CA LEU A 77 -7.87 6.12 -1.95
C LEU A 77 -9.26 6.37 -1.35
N PRO A 78 -9.45 6.04 -0.06
CA PRO A 78 -10.67 6.44 0.66
C PRO A 78 -10.78 7.97 0.67
N GLU A 79 -12.01 8.46 0.59
CA GLU A 79 -12.31 9.88 0.82
C GLU A 79 -12.26 10.13 2.35
N ASP A 80 -11.76 11.32 2.73
CA ASP A 80 -11.62 11.76 4.13
C ASP A 80 -12.96 11.81 4.88
#